data_AF-A0A960EAL8-F1
#
_entry.id   AF-A0A960EAL8-F1
#
_cell.length_a   1.000
_cell.length_b   1.000
_cell.length_c   1.000
_cell.angle_alpha   90.00
_cell.angle_beta   90.00
_cell.angle_gamma   90.00
#
_symmetry.space_group_name_H-M   'P 1'
#
loop_
_entity.id
_entity.type
_entity.pdbx_description
1 polymer ?
#
loop_
_entity_poly.entity_id
_entity_poly.type
_entity_poly.pdbx_seq_one_letter_code
_entity_poly.pdbx_strand_id
1 'polypeptide(L)'
;APVQRPPEPTAAVDRSVFDTANPAPSLPSNPQRVPSTEPTAPVLPSATTASLPTLPASNPAAPPPVAESPTAPKGPDVQAVRSFELRAQRERRRSRFVKFMFLALVLVGGAVAAALMFGRDWLFPTQWDPELIPMVDAIQLENDAEFTDPVELRELPAGDYAATTLEITLGDDWASGFPQWRALGLASGTSDAAPIVDAVIAWRPAVYDPDTGVIYRVAGAESSADAESDGDAGADEGSTAVSAAPADDALRLALQQAFADQLGIQPAEVTGEVGILGSTSLREITARAVDRDLLVGSTAMPDVDPEASVPLPLLYEMIMIDVAGDPVISAVDPDPTPVYGDVYPDELLDALVVEHPLAAAAPLPDGAEPIADPAALGPDAWALVWQNRLPDPTTVRLRSLVTADSYQPYLLGGKGCVAASFEAESDIGAGEIVTSLTSWAAATPLDAAPTIAISTADPARVEFTTCDPGAAAEQSVAPTTITSLIERQLDALG
;
A
#
# COMPACT_ATOMS: atom_id res chain seq x y z
N ALA A 1 7.39 -69.18 17.38
CA ALA A 1 6.25 -68.59 18.12
C ALA A 1 5.22 -68.13 17.10
N PRO A 2 3.92 -68.42 17.24
CA PRO A 2 2.94 -68.07 16.24
C PRO A 2 2.61 -66.56 16.31
N VAL A 3 2.53 -65.96 15.12
CA VAL A 3 2.23 -64.55 14.87
C VAL A 3 0.75 -64.28 15.21
N GLN A 4 0.51 -63.35 16.15
CA GLN A 4 -0.84 -62.87 16.48
C GLN A 4 -1.36 -61.96 15.37
N ARG A 5 -2.56 -62.27 14.88
CA ARG A 5 -3.31 -61.50 13.89
C ARG A 5 -4.02 -60.34 14.61
N PRO A 6 -3.96 -59.09 14.11
CA PRO A 6 -4.65 -57.97 14.74
C PRO A 6 -6.19 -58.07 14.58
N PRO A 7 -6.97 -57.53 15.53
CA PRO A 7 -8.43 -57.63 15.52
C PRO A 7 -9.08 -56.73 14.45
N GLU A 8 -10.16 -57.23 13.85
CA GLU A 8 -11.01 -56.52 12.89
C GLU A 8 -11.67 -55.26 13.50
N PRO A 9 -11.78 -54.15 12.74
CA PRO A 9 -12.50 -52.98 13.17
C PRO A 9 -14.01 -53.23 13.18
N THR A 10 -14.64 -52.87 14.30
CA THR A 10 -16.08 -52.98 14.51
C THR A 10 -16.81 -51.90 13.72
N ALA A 11 -17.83 -52.29 12.95
CA ALA A 11 -18.66 -51.40 12.13
C ALA A 11 -19.34 -50.31 12.98
N ALA A 12 -19.11 -49.05 12.61
CA ALA A 12 -19.77 -47.89 13.20
C ALA A 12 -21.25 -47.82 12.74
N VAL A 13 -22.13 -47.60 13.71
CA VAL A 13 -23.57 -47.46 13.53
C VAL A 13 -23.87 -46.07 12.99
N ASP A 14 -24.48 -46.05 11.82
CA ASP A 14 -25.03 -44.88 11.12
C ASP A 14 -26.16 -44.25 11.96
N ARG A 15 -25.93 -43.06 12.53
CA ARG A 15 -26.95 -42.27 13.24
C ARG A 15 -27.31 -41.06 12.38
N SER A 16 -28.43 -41.21 11.67
CA SER A 16 -29.17 -40.15 10.98
C SER A 16 -29.54 -39.01 11.93
N VAL A 17 -29.06 -37.80 11.64
CA VAL A 17 -29.31 -36.55 12.38
C VAL A 17 -30.38 -35.72 11.66
N PHE A 18 -31.56 -36.31 11.44
CA PHE A 18 -32.75 -35.56 11.02
C PHE A 18 -33.97 -35.99 11.84
N ASP A 19 -33.99 -35.53 13.09
CA ASP A 19 -35.17 -35.60 13.95
C ASP A 19 -36.07 -34.39 13.66
N THR A 20 -37.17 -34.64 12.95
CA THR A 20 -38.13 -33.67 12.42
C THR A 20 -39.21 -33.34 13.47
N ALA A 21 -38.82 -32.68 14.56
CA ALA A 21 -39.76 -32.37 15.66
C ALA A 21 -39.62 -30.97 16.28
N ASN A 22 -39.24 -29.94 15.51
CA ASN A 22 -39.30 -28.56 15.99
C ASN A 22 -40.19 -27.68 15.09
N PRO A 23 -41.43 -27.33 15.52
CA PRO A 23 -42.27 -26.41 14.75
C PRO A 23 -41.70 -25.00 14.79
N ALA A 24 -41.55 -24.38 13.61
CA ALA A 24 -41.04 -23.03 13.45
C ALA A 24 -41.84 -21.98 14.25
N PRO A 25 -41.19 -20.96 14.84
CA PRO A 25 -41.89 -19.85 15.48
C PRO A 25 -42.64 -19.02 14.44
N SER A 26 -43.93 -18.79 14.70
CA SER A 26 -44.79 -17.93 13.89
C SER A 26 -44.29 -16.48 13.88
N LEU A 27 -44.01 -15.94 12.68
CA LEU A 27 -43.69 -14.54 12.44
C LEU A 27 -44.88 -13.62 12.79
N PRO A 28 -44.64 -12.43 13.38
CA PRO A 28 -45.69 -11.46 13.64
C PRO A 28 -46.27 -10.89 12.34
N SER A 29 -47.61 -10.91 12.24
CA SER A 29 -48.35 -10.35 11.11
C SER A 29 -48.22 -8.83 11.09
N ASN A 30 -47.69 -8.29 9.99
CA ASN A 30 -47.54 -6.86 9.75
C ASN A 30 -48.92 -6.22 9.50
N PRO A 31 -49.36 -5.21 10.28
CA PRO A 31 -50.65 -4.58 10.07
C PRO A 31 -50.66 -3.70 8.80
N GLN A 32 -51.45 -4.15 7.83
CA GLN A 32 -52.15 -3.39 6.79
C GLN A 32 -51.58 -2.01 6.41
N ARG A 33 -50.89 -1.97 5.27
CA ARG A 33 -50.62 -0.76 4.49
C ARG A 33 -51.94 -0.29 3.84
N VAL A 34 -52.43 0.88 4.26
CA VAL A 34 -53.52 1.60 3.58
C VAL A 34 -53.02 2.11 2.22
N PRO A 35 -53.83 2.09 1.15
CA PRO A 35 -53.42 2.61 -0.16
C PRO A 35 -53.35 4.15 -0.11
N SER A 36 -52.13 4.68 -0.23
CA SER A 36 -51.91 6.11 -0.48
C SER A 36 -52.17 6.44 -1.95
N THR A 37 -52.95 7.51 -2.11
CA THR A 37 -53.32 8.22 -3.33
C THR A 37 -52.12 8.62 -4.20
N GLU A 38 -52.23 8.25 -5.48
CA GLU A 38 -51.83 8.95 -6.72
C GLU A 38 -50.81 10.11 -6.59
N PRO A 39 -49.57 9.97 -7.10
CA PRO A 39 -48.64 11.08 -7.20
C PRO A 39 -48.98 11.97 -8.40
N THR A 40 -49.19 13.25 -8.10
CA THR A 40 -49.29 14.35 -9.08
C THR A 40 -47.96 14.51 -9.81
N ALA A 41 -48.00 14.56 -11.15
CA ALA A 41 -46.83 14.72 -12.00
C ALA A 41 -46.08 16.04 -11.73
N PRO A 42 -44.74 16.04 -11.66
CA PRO A 42 -43.97 17.27 -11.50
C PRO A 42 -43.91 18.06 -12.80
N VAL A 43 -44.23 19.36 -12.71
CA VAL A 43 -44.06 20.35 -13.78
C VAL A 43 -42.58 20.73 -13.87
N LEU A 44 -41.96 20.47 -15.03
CA LEU A 44 -40.58 20.86 -15.35
C LEU A 44 -40.45 22.39 -15.48
N PRO A 45 -39.49 23.04 -14.81
CA PRO A 45 -39.15 24.44 -15.10
C PRO A 45 -38.36 24.54 -16.42
N SER A 46 -38.69 25.55 -17.21
CA SER A 46 -38.05 25.86 -18.49
C SER A 46 -36.56 26.20 -18.33
N ALA A 47 -35.74 25.60 -19.20
CA ALA A 47 -34.31 25.83 -19.30
C ALA A 47 -33.98 27.32 -19.52
N THR A 48 -33.21 27.89 -18.59
CA THR A 48 -32.59 29.21 -18.75
C THR A 48 -31.20 28.99 -19.36
N THR A 49 -30.99 29.45 -20.58
CA THR A 49 -29.68 29.41 -21.26
C THR A 49 -28.70 30.36 -20.56
N ALA A 50 -27.88 29.81 -19.66
CA ALA A 50 -26.74 30.52 -19.08
C ALA A 50 -25.60 30.60 -20.11
N SER A 51 -25.20 31.84 -20.40
CA SER A 51 -24.09 32.20 -21.26
C SER A 51 -22.74 31.74 -20.70
N LEU A 52 -21.95 31.07 -21.53
CA LEU A 52 -20.56 30.67 -21.28
C LEU A 52 -19.66 31.87 -20.88
N PRO A 53 -18.80 31.73 -19.87
CA PRO A 53 -17.77 32.73 -19.57
C PRO A 53 -16.63 32.64 -20.58
N THR A 54 -16.48 33.69 -21.39
CA THR A 54 -15.37 33.85 -22.33
C THR A 54 -14.08 34.19 -21.57
N LEU A 55 -13.05 33.37 -21.71
CA LEU A 55 -11.70 33.66 -21.21
C LEU A 55 -11.12 34.91 -21.91
N PRO A 56 -10.45 35.82 -21.19
CA PRO A 56 -9.76 36.94 -21.81
C PRO A 56 -8.55 36.46 -22.62
N ALA A 57 -8.38 37.01 -23.82
CA ALA A 57 -7.26 36.72 -24.71
C ALA A 57 -5.92 37.05 -24.02
N SER A 58 -5.00 36.08 -24.02
CA SER A 58 -3.61 36.25 -23.62
C SER A 58 -2.92 37.26 -24.53
N ASN A 59 -2.56 38.40 -23.95
CA ASN A 59 -1.89 39.50 -24.64
C ASN A 59 -0.37 39.19 -24.71
N PRO A 60 0.24 39.02 -25.89
CA PRO A 60 1.68 38.80 -25.99
C PRO A 60 2.44 40.07 -25.61
N ALA A 61 3.33 39.96 -24.63
CA ALA A 61 4.20 41.04 -24.18
C ALA A 61 5.08 41.55 -25.34
N ALA A 62 5.04 42.86 -25.58
CA ALA A 62 5.80 43.54 -26.61
C ALA A 62 7.31 43.56 -26.30
N PRO A 63 8.18 43.45 -27.32
CA PRO A 63 9.62 43.66 -27.14
C PRO A 63 9.93 45.15 -26.85
N PRO A 64 10.98 45.44 -26.06
CA PRO A 64 11.34 46.83 -25.71
C PRO A 64 11.84 47.60 -26.95
N PRO A 65 11.60 48.93 -27.00
CA PRO A 65 11.97 49.77 -28.14
C PRO A 65 13.49 49.95 -28.25
N VAL A 66 14.00 49.72 -29.45
CA VAL A 66 15.35 50.10 -29.88
C VAL A 66 15.40 51.62 -29.97
N ALA A 67 16.14 52.26 -29.06
CA ALA A 67 16.41 53.69 -29.12
C ALA A 67 17.55 53.96 -30.11
N GLU A 68 17.21 54.59 -31.22
CA GLU A 68 18.15 55.19 -32.16
C GLU A 68 18.93 56.33 -31.48
N SER A 69 20.25 56.21 -31.44
CA SER A 69 21.13 57.28 -30.97
C SER A 69 21.43 58.26 -32.11
N PRO A 70 21.13 59.56 -31.96
CA PRO A 70 21.44 60.55 -32.97
C PRO A 70 22.94 60.84 -33.05
N THR A 71 23.39 60.90 -34.29
CA THR A 71 24.70 61.39 -34.73
C THR A 71 24.87 62.86 -34.32
N ALA A 72 25.94 63.19 -33.59
CA ALA A 72 26.33 64.57 -33.31
C ALA A 72 27.87 64.69 -33.18
N PRO A 73 28.45 65.88 -33.46
CA PRO A 73 29.64 66.01 -34.27
C PRO A 73 30.97 66.04 -33.50
N LYS A 74 32.04 65.74 -34.24
CA LYS A 74 33.45 65.82 -33.85
C LYS A 74 33.81 67.23 -33.37
N GLY A 75 34.14 67.35 -32.09
CA GLY A 75 34.86 68.47 -31.46
C GLY A 75 36.25 68.02 -30.97
N PRO A 76 37.20 68.95 -30.79
CA PRO A 76 38.63 68.64 -30.76
C PRO A 76 39.07 67.91 -29.50
N ASP A 77 40.12 67.12 -29.71
CA ASP A 77 40.76 66.16 -28.82
C ASP A 77 41.29 66.80 -27.52
N VAL A 78 40.54 66.61 -26.43
CA VAL A 78 40.99 66.90 -25.04
C VAL A 78 41.14 65.60 -24.22
N GLN A 79 40.95 64.43 -24.84
CA GLN A 79 41.09 63.12 -24.16
C GLN A 79 42.50 62.52 -24.25
N ALA A 80 43.36 63.02 -25.14
CA ALA A 80 44.75 62.59 -25.24
C ALA A 80 45.59 62.91 -23.97
N VAL A 81 45.24 63.94 -23.18
CA VAL A 81 46.03 64.32 -21.98
C VAL A 81 45.50 63.69 -20.68
N ARG A 82 44.19 63.41 -20.57
CA ARG A 82 43.60 62.73 -19.38
C ARG A 82 43.79 61.21 -19.39
N SER A 83 44.08 60.61 -20.54
CA SER A 83 44.22 59.15 -20.69
C SER A 83 45.57 58.60 -20.22
N PHE A 84 46.60 59.44 -20.09
CA PHE A 84 47.90 59.02 -19.54
C PHE A 84 47.95 59.02 -18.00
N GLU A 85 47.24 59.92 -17.31
CA GLU A 85 47.17 59.90 -15.83
C GLU A 85 46.27 58.79 -15.27
N LEU A 86 45.17 58.46 -15.96
CA LEU A 86 44.28 57.37 -15.54
C LEU A 86 44.86 55.96 -15.78
N ARG A 87 45.80 55.80 -16.72
CA ARG A 87 46.50 54.52 -16.94
C ARG A 87 47.48 54.20 -15.81
N ALA A 88 48.19 55.20 -15.28
CA ALA A 88 49.14 55.01 -14.17
C ALA A 88 48.44 54.68 -12.82
N GLN A 89 47.23 55.20 -12.55
CA GLN A 89 46.48 54.83 -11.35
C GLN A 89 45.75 53.47 -11.45
N ARG A 90 45.38 53.02 -12.64
CA ARG A 90 44.71 51.71 -12.82
C ARG A 90 45.65 50.53 -12.60
N GLU A 91 46.93 50.63 -12.93
CA GLU A 91 47.89 49.53 -12.70
C GLU A 91 48.16 49.25 -11.21
N ARG A 92 48.23 50.30 -10.36
CA ARG A 92 48.46 50.11 -8.92
C ARG A 92 47.25 49.53 -8.18
N ARG A 93 46.01 49.78 -8.65
CA ARG A 93 44.80 49.16 -8.06
C ARG A 93 44.53 47.75 -8.57
N ARG A 94 44.97 47.41 -9.78
CA ARG A 94 44.78 46.07 -10.37
C ARG A 94 45.56 44.98 -9.62
N SER A 95 46.76 45.28 -9.11
CA SER A 95 47.56 44.29 -8.36
C SER A 95 46.97 43.91 -6.99
N ARG A 96 46.28 44.83 -6.31
CA ARG A 96 45.60 44.50 -5.04
C ARG A 96 44.32 43.71 -5.26
N PHE A 97 43.56 44.03 -6.31
CA PHE A 97 42.35 43.29 -6.63
C PHE A 97 42.66 41.85 -7.05
N VAL A 98 43.72 41.62 -7.84
CA VAL A 98 44.17 40.27 -8.21
C VAL A 98 44.62 39.47 -6.98
N LYS A 99 45.37 40.08 -6.05
CA LYS A 99 45.78 39.40 -4.80
C LYS A 99 44.59 39.05 -3.90
N PHE A 100 43.61 39.95 -3.80
CA PHE A 100 42.39 39.68 -3.02
C PHE A 100 41.52 38.60 -3.68
N MET A 101 41.37 38.62 -5.01
CA MET A 101 40.67 37.57 -5.75
C MET A 101 41.35 36.20 -5.60
N PHE A 102 42.68 36.16 -5.65
CA PHE A 102 43.43 34.92 -5.43
C PHE A 102 43.25 34.38 -4.01
N LEU A 103 43.33 35.25 -2.98
CA LEU A 103 43.06 34.87 -1.60
C LEU A 103 41.62 34.34 -1.43
N ALA A 104 40.64 35.01 -2.04
CA ALA A 104 39.25 34.56 -2.00
C ALA A 104 39.07 33.20 -2.69
N LEU A 105 39.70 32.97 -3.84
CA LEU A 105 39.69 31.67 -4.52
C LEU A 105 40.36 30.58 -3.69
N VAL A 106 41.45 30.87 -3.00
CA VAL A 106 42.11 29.92 -2.09
C VAL A 106 41.23 29.63 -0.88
N LEU A 107 40.54 30.62 -0.33
CA LEU A 107 39.59 30.42 0.77
C LEU A 107 38.38 29.61 0.35
N VAL A 108 37.79 29.89 -0.81
CA VAL A 108 36.66 29.13 -1.35
C VAL A 108 37.11 27.72 -1.72
N GLY A 109 38.24 27.57 -2.42
CA GLY A 109 38.81 26.26 -2.74
C GLY A 109 39.17 25.45 -1.50
N GLY A 110 39.72 26.11 -0.46
CA GLY A 110 39.99 25.50 0.84
C GLY A 110 38.71 25.10 1.58
N ALA A 111 37.67 25.92 1.53
CA ALA A 111 36.37 25.61 2.12
C ALA A 111 35.69 24.43 1.42
N VAL A 112 35.74 24.38 0.07
CA VAL A 112 35.21 23.25 -0.71
C VAL A 112 36.02 21.99 -0.45
N ALA A 113 37.36 22.07 -0.42
CA ALA A 113 38.21 20.91 -0.10
C ALA A 113 37.97 20.39 1.32
N ALA A 114 37.81 21.29 2.30
CA ALA A 114 37.45 20.91 3.67
C ALA A 114 36.06 20.28 3.73
N ALA A 115 35.06 20.87 3.06
CA ALA A 115 33.72 20.31 2.98
C ALA A 115 33.69 18.94 2.32
N LEU A 116 34.50 18.69 1.28
CA LEU A 116 34.63 17.38 0.67
C LEU A 116 35.36 16.39 1.59
N MET A 117 36.39 16.82 2.32
CA MET A 117 37.16 15.94 3.20
C MET A 117 36.35 15.52 4.44
N PHE A 118 35.62 16.44 5.07
CA PHE A 118 34.77 16.14 6.22
C PHE A 118 33.38 15.62 5.82
N GLY A 119 32.88 16.04 4.66
CA GLY A 119 31.60 15.57 4.13
C GLY A 119 31.70 14.17 3.54
N ARG A 120 32.88 13.70 3.09
CA ARG A 120 33.02 12.35 2.55
C ARG A 120 32.69 11.28 3.58
N ASP A 121 33.23 11.40 4.79
CA ASP A 121 32.99 10.39 5.83
C ASP A 121 31.54 10.44 6.35
N TRP A 122 30.83 11.55 6.12
CA TRP A 122 29.41 11.71 6.45
C TRP A 122 28.47 11.25 5.33
N LEU A 123 28.87 11.41 4.07
CA LEU A 123 28.09 11.01 2.89
C LEU A 123 28.38 9.58 2.43
N PHE A 124 29.53 9.02 2.82
CA PHE A 124 30.01 7.69 2.44
C PHE A 124 30.62 7.05 3.70
N PRO A 125 29.81 6.41 4.55
CA PRO A 125 30.33 5.69 5.70
C PRO A 125 31.35 4.65 5.19
N THR A 126 32.58 4.75 5.67
CA THR A 126 33.68 3.84 5.27
C THR A 126 33.82 2.65 6.22
N GLN A 127 33.01 2.61 7.27
CA GLN A 127 33.02 1.59 8.30
C GLN A 127 31.60 1.09 8.50
N TRP A 128 31.46 -0.23 8.61
CA TRP A 128 30.22 -0.86 9.02
C TRP A 128 29.87 -0.47 10.45
N ASP A 129 28.57 -0.38 10.73
CA ASP A 129 28.11 -0.40 12.12
C ASP A 129 28.64 -1.68 12.78
N PRO A 130 29.28 -1.61 13.97
CA PRO A 130 29.83 -2.77 14.66
C PRO A 130 28.83 -3.92 14.85
N GLU A 131 27.54 -3.61 14.95
CA GLU A 131 26.47 -4.61 15.10
C GLU A 131 26.24 -5.41 13.80
N LEU A 132 26.45 -4.80 12.64
CA LEU A 132 26.22 -5.45 11.34
C LEU A 132 27.39 -6.34 10.92
N ILE A 133 28.61 -6.09 11.40
CA ILE A 133 29.83 -6.83 11.03
C ILE A 133 29.64 -8.36 11.05
N PRO A 134 29.18 -9.00 12.14
CA PRO A 134 29.03 -10.46 12.17
C PRO A 134 28.03 -10.99 11.12
N MET A 135 26.96 -10.24 10.82
CA MET A 135 25.96 -10.63 9.83
C MET A 135 26.49 -10.43 8.41
N VAL A 136 27.19 -9.32 8.16
CA VAL A 136 27.86 -9.01 6.89
C VAL A 136 28.89 -10.08 6.55
N ASP A 137 29.77 -10.43 7.50
CA ASP A 137 30.78 -11.48 7.31
C ASP A 137 30.12 -12.82 6.97
N ALA A 138 28.99 -13.15 7.62
CA ALA A 138 28.24 -14.37 7.34
C ALA A 138 27.62 -14.36 5.93
N ILE A 139 26.99 -13.25 5.52
CA ILE A 139 26.38 -13.10 4.19
C ILE A 139 27.44 -13.15 3.09
N GLN A 140 28.56 -12.45 3.25
CA GLN A 140 29.67 -12.47 2.28
C GLN A 140 30.25 -13.87 2.10
N LEU A 141 30.43 -14.60 3.22
CA LEU A 141 30.91 -15.97 3.21
C LEU A 141 29.94 -16.93 2.53
N GLU A 142 28.64 -16.78 2.78
CA GLU A 142 27.57 -17.61 2.19
C GLU A 142 27.47 -17.41 0.66
N ASN A 143 27.70 -16.18 0.20
CA ASN A 143 27.56 -15.80 -1.21
C ASN A 143 28.88 -15.79 -2.00
N ASP A 144 30.02 -16.03 -1.37
CA ASP A 144 31.37 -15.95 -1.97
C ASP A 144 31.62 -14.60 -2.69
N ALA A 145 31.10 -13.51 -2.12
CA ALA A 145 31.19 -12.17 -2.68
C ALA A 145 31.21 -11.10 -1.56
N GLU A 146 31.89 -9.97 -1.83
CA GLU A 146 32.05 -8.87 -0.88
C GLU A 146 31.01 -7.78 -1.15
N PHE A 147 30.53 -7.12 -0.08
CA PHE A 147 29.77 -5.88 -0.23
C PHE A 147 30.69 -4.80 -0.81
N THR A 148 30.16 -4.01 -1.75
CA THR A 148 30.91 -2.92 -2.39
C THR A 148 31.11 -1.76 -1.43
N ASP A 149 30.07 -1.43 -0.66
CA ASP A 149 30.06 -0.28 0.26
C ASP A 149 29.35 -0.65 1.59
N PRO A 150 29.74 -0.03 2.73
CA PRO A 150 28.99 -0.17 3.97
C PRO A 150 27.58 0.41 3.88
N VAL A 151 26.60 -0.31 4.42
CA VAL A 151 25.20 0.12 4.48
C VAL A 151 24.96 0.85 5.81
N GLU A 152 24.33 2.02 5.77
CA GLU A 152 24.01 2.79 6.98
C GLU A 152 22.87 2.13 7.75
N LEU A 153 23.05 1.92 9.06
CA LEU A 153 21.97 1.55 9.97
C LEU A 153 21.41 2.80 10.64
N ARG A 154 20.11 3.06 10.48
CA ARG A 154 19.42 4.21 11.08
C ARG A 154 18.28 3.76 11.96
N GLU A 155 18.36 4.13 13.23
CA GLU A 155 17.27 3.90 14.18
C GLU A 155 16.25 5.04 14.13
N LEU A 156 14.97 4.68 14.01
CA LEU A 156 13.85 5.61 13.97
C LEU A 156 12.91 5.39 15.15
N PRO A 157 12.28 6.46 15.70
CA PRO A 157 11.15 6.31 16.60
C PRO A 157 10.06 5.44 15.97
N ALA A 158 9.36 4.65 16.79
CA ALA A 158 8.35 3.67 16.34
C ALA A 158 7.38 4.18 15.25
N GLY A 159 6.78 5.35 15.46
CA GLY A 159 5.84 5.92 14.48
C GLY A 159 6.50 6.32 13.15
N ASP A 160 7.69 6.92 13.22
CA ASP A 160 8.46 7.31 12.03
C ASP A 160 8.94 6.06 11.27
N TYR A 161 9.40 5.04 12.02
CA TYR A 161 9.77 3.74 11.48
C TYR A 161 8.62 3.11 10.72
N ALA A 162 7.44 3.00 11.34
CA ALA A 162 6.28 2.36 10.71
C ALA A 162 5.84 3.10 9.44
N ALA A 163 5.85 4.44 9.45
CA ALA A 163 5.54 5.23 8.26
C ALA A 163 6.54 4.97 7.13
N THR A 164 7.85 5.02 7.43
CA THR A 164 8.91 4.74 6.46
C THR A 164 8.83 3.30 5.92
N THR A 165 8.60 2.30 6.77
CA THR A 165 8.46 0.91 6.34
C THR A 165 7.27 0.71 5.41
N LEU A 166 6.13 1.34 5.70
CA LEU A 166 4.95 1.28 4.83
C LEU A 166 5.17 2.03 3.51
N GLU A 167 5.88 3.15 3.53
CA GLU A 167 6.24 3.90 2.31
C GLU A 167 7.17 3.07 1.41
N ILE A 168 8.26 2.51 1.96
CA ILE A 168 9.20 1.64 1.22
C ILE A 168 8.47 0.41 0.68
N THR A 169 7.60 -0.20 1.50
CA THR A 169 7.04 -1.50 1.15
C THR A 169 5.77 -1.40 0.32
N LEU A 170 4.96 -0.35 0.47
CA LEU A 170 3.63 -0.23 -0.13
C LEU A 170 3.48 1.01 -1.03
N GLY A 171 4.50 1.88 -1.07
CA GLY A 171 4.52 3.14 -1.81
C GLY A 171 3.92 4.34 -1.06
N ASP A 172 4.30 5.55 -1.45
CA ASP A 172 3.98 6.83 -0.79
C ASP A 172 2.47 7.10 -0.59
N ASP A 173 1.62 6.50 -1.42
CA ASP A 173 0.19 6.80 -1.46
C ASP A 173 -0.67 5.91 -0.56
N TRP A 174 -0.10 4.96 0.20
CA TRP A 174 -0.86 4.01 1.03
C TRP A 174 -1.85 4.71 2.00
N ALA A 175 -1.41 5.80 2.62
CA ALA A 175 -2.22 6.55 3.58
C ALA A 175 -3.43 7.25 2.93
N SER A 176 -3.36 7.54 1.62
CA SER A 176 -4.42 8.20 0.87
C SER A 176 -5.65 7.31 0.67
N GLY A 177 -5.49 5.98 0.79
CA GLY A 177 -6.55 4.98 0.67
C GLY A 177 -7.43 4.81 1.91
N PHE A 178 -7.03 5.37 3.06
CA PHE A 178 -7.75 5.21 4.33
C PHE A 178 -9.22 5.63 4.28
N PRO A 179 -9.60 6.78 3.69
CA PRO A 179 -11.01 7.16 3.56
C PRO A 179 -11.85 6.10 2.84
N GLN A 180 -11.33 5.50 1.78
CA GLN A 180 -11.99 4.48 0.98
C GLN A 180 -12.08 3.17 1.77
N TRP A 181 -11.01 2.76 2.45
CA TRP A 181 -11.03 1.60 3.33
C TRP A 181 -12.03 1.78 4.47
N ARG A 182 -12.12 2.95 5.09
CA ARG A 182 -13.14 3.25 6.10
C ARG A 182 -14.55 3.25 5.51
N ALA A 183 -14.74 3.76 4.29
CA ALA A 183 -16.05 3.73 3.61
C ALA A 183 -16.55 2.29 3.39
N LEU A 184 -15.63 1.37 3.12
CA LEU A 184 -15.87 -0.07 2.97
C LEU A 184 -15.83 -0.83 4.31
N GLY A 185 -15.46 -0.16 5.39
CA GLY A 185 -15.16 -0.75 6.69
C GLY A 185 -14.10 -1.83 6.68
N LEU A 186 -13.03 -1.61 5.94
CA LEU A 186 -11.80 -2.36 6.01
C LEU A 186 -10.79 -1.73 6.98
N ALA A 187 -11.06 -0.52 7.47
CA ALA A 187 -10.21 0.22 8.39
C ALA A 187 -11.04 0.98 9.43
N SER A 188 -10.41 1.32 10.55
CA SER A 188 -10.89 2.27 11.56
C SER A 188 -9.75 3.23 11.93
N GLY A 189 -10.08 4.36 12.58
CA GLY A 189 -9.05 5.30 13.05
C GLY A 189 -8.31 6.06 11.94
N THR A 190 -7.13 6.56 12.32
CA THR A 190 -6.20 7.31 11.47
C THR A 190 -5.03 6.42 11.02
N SER A 191 -4.29 6.85 10.00
CA SER A 191 -3.14 6.09 9.47
C SER A 191 -1.94 6.05 10.41
N ASP A 192 -1.87 6.94 11.40
CA ASP A 192 -0.85 7.02 12.44
C ASP A 192 -1.28 6.36 13.76
N ALA A 193 -2.31 5.52 13.74
CA ALA A 193 -2.80 4.86 14.94
C ALA A 193 -1.77 3.87 15.51
N ALA A 194 -1.61 3.85 16.84
CA ALA A 194 -0.66 2.97 17.54
C ALA A 194 -0.76 1.49 17.14
N PRO A 195 -1.95 0.89 16.93
CA PRO A 195 -2.05 -0.51 16.50
C PRO A 195 -1.41 -0.79 15.13
N ILE A 196 -1.38 0.19 14.21
CA ILE A 196 -0.70 0.06 12.93
C ILE A 196 0.81 0.05 13.15
N VAL A 197 1.30 0.96 13.99
CA VAL A 197 2.72 1.06 14.34
C VAL A 197 3.21 -0.25 14.98
N ASP A 198 2.48 -0.76 15.96
CA ASP A 198 2.80 -2.00 16.65
C ASP A 198 2.80 -3.20 15.69
N ALA A 199 1.81 -3.28 14.79
CA ALA A 199 1.75 -4.34 13.79
C ALA A 199 2.89 -4.29 12.78
N VAL A 200 3.27 -3.10 12.29
CA VAL A 200 4.40 -2.95 11.36
C VAL A 200 5.72 -3.34 12.03
N ILE A 201 5.93 -2.93 13.28
CA ILE A 201 7.13 -3.31 14.05
C ILE A 201 7.19 -4.82 14.28
N ALA A 202 6.07 -5.43 14.66
CA ALA A 202 5.98 -6.88 14.88
C ALA A 202 6.22 -7.67 13.59
N TRP A 203 5.76 -7.14 12.45
CA TRP A 203 5.94 -7.74 11.14
C TRP A 203 7.39 -7.66 10.66
N ARG A 204 7.96 -6.46 10.63
CA ARG A 204 9.34 -6.21 10.20
C ARG A 204 9.97 -5.18 11.12
N PRO A 205 10.84 -5.56 12.07
CA PRO A 205 11.53 -4.62 12.95
C PRO A 205 12.75 -3.92 12.29
N ALA A 206 13.18 -4.39 11.11
CA ALA A 206 14.13 -3.70 10.24
C ALA A 206 13.71 -3.81 8.76
N VAL A 207 14.03 -2.79 7.95
CA VAL A 207 13.74 -2.73 6.52
C VAL A 207 14.88 -2.04 5.76
N TYR A 208 15.24 -2.54 4.57
CA TYR A 208 16.17 -1.88 3.66
C TYR A 208 15.42 -0.99 2.68
N ASP A 209 15.91 0.24 2.50
CA ASP A 209 15.45 1.18 1.49
C ASP A 209 16.44 1.22 0.32
N PRO A 210 16.08 0.69 -0.87
CA PRO A 210 16.96 0.68 -2.03
C PRO A 210 17.19 2.08 -2.61
N ASP A 211 16.28 3.04 -2.42
CA ASP A 211 16.42 4.39 -2.97
C ASP A 211 17.46 5.21 -2.19
N THR A 212 17.57 4.98 -0.88
CA THR A 212 18.52 5.68 -0.03
C THR A 212 19.75 4.86 0.36
N GLY A 213 19.74 3.55 0.17
CA GLY A 213 20.82 2.66 0.60
C GLY A 213 20.96 2.57 2.12
N VAL A 214 19.85 2.73 2.86
CA VAL A 214 19.80 2.78 4.32
C VAL A 214 18.96 1.62 4.85
N ILE A 215 19.43 0.99 5.93
CA ILE A 215 18.61 0.07 6.72
C ILE A 215 17.98 0.87 7.85
N TYR A 216 16.66 0.91 7.89
CA TYR A 216 15.90 1.48 8.99
C TYR A 216 15.58 0.39 10.02
N ARG A 217 15.68 0.73 11.30
CA ARG A 217 15.30 -0.13 12.43
C ARG A 217 14.50 0.65 13.45
N VAL A 218 13.56 0.01 14.13
CA VAL A 218 12.88 0.64 15.27
C VAL A 218 13.87 0.89 16.42
N ALA A 219 13.90 2.12 16.93
CA ALA A 219 14.76 2.50 18.04
C ALA A 219 14.39 1.73 19.32
N GLY A 220 15.39 1.18 20.00
CA GLY A 220 15.19 0.42 21.24
C GLY A 220 14.77 -1.05 21.05
N ALA A 221 14.78 -1.58 19.82
CA ALA A 221 14.85 -3.03 19.62
C ALA A 221 16.23 -3.51 20.09
N GLU A 222 16.32 -3.95 21.35
CA GLU A 222 17.54 -4.57 21.87
C GLU A 222 17.78 -5.90 21.15
N SER A 223 19.01 -6.12 20.66
CA SER A 223 19.40 -7.42 20.10
C SER A 223 19.26 -8.49 21.18
N SER A 224 18.59 -9.58 20.83
CA SER A 224 18.33 -10.72 21.73
C SER A 224 19.60 -11.40 22.24
N ALA A 225 20.77 -11.10 21.67
CA ALA A 225 22.05 -11.71 22.01
C ALA A 225 22.47 -11.54 23.49
N ASP A 226 21.98 -10.51 24.18
CA ASP A 226 22.31 -10.25 25.60
C ASP A 226 21.31 -10.87 26.59
N ALA A 227 20.16 -11.37 26.13
CA ALA A 227 19.09 -11.89 27.01
C ALA A 227 19.31 -13.35 27.47
N GLU A 228 20.30 -14.07 26.93
CA GLU A 228 20.50 -15.50 27.20
C GLU A 228 21.21 -15.84 28.52
N SER A 229 21.61 -14.89 29.39
CA SER A 229 22.57 -15.21 30.45
C SER A 229 22.06 -15.46 31.87
N ASP A 230 20.82 -15.12 32.27
CA ASP A 230 20.40 -15.28 33.69
C ASP A 230 19.10 -16.08 33.82
N GLY A 231 19.23 -17.39 33.63
CA GLY A 231 18.17 -18.35 33.91
C GLY A 231 17.83 -18.41 35.41
N ASP A 232 16.71 -17.82 35.79
CA ASP A 232 15.91 -18.28 36.94
C ASP A 232 14.51 -18.67 36.44
N ALA A 233 14.20 -19.96 36.53
CA ALA A 233 13.09 -20.64 35.91
C ALA A 233 11.76 -20.38 36.65
N GLY A 234 11.31 -19.13 36.66
CA GLY A 234 9.96 -18.76 37.08
C GLY A 234 8.97 -18.87 35.92
N ALA A 235 8.32 -20.03 35.80
CA ALA A 235 7.22 -20.24 34.87
C ALA A 235 6.03 -19.32 35.21
N ASP A 236 5.97 -18.14 34.61
CA ASP A 236 4.77 -17.31 34.59
C ASP A 236 4.06 -17.55 33.26
N GLU A 237 3.09 -18.46 33.30
CA GLU A 237 2.20 -18.81 32.19
C GLU A 237 1.22 -17.66 31.95
N GLY A 238 1.51 -16.72 31.04
CA GLY A 238 0.51 -15.69 30.74
C GLY A 238 0.79 -14.69 29.62
N SER A 239 2.03 -14.52 29.16
CA SER A 239 2.31 -13.60 28.06
C SER A 239 2.39 -14.38 26.74
N THR A 240 1.28 -14.46 26.01
CA THR A 240 1.27 -14.77 24.57
C THR A 240 1.89 -13.59 23.84
N ALA A 241 3.21 -13.44 23.95
CA ALA A 241 3.96 -12.62 23.02
C ALA A 241 3.85 -13.28 21.66
N VAL A 242 3.21 -12.61 20.71
CA VAL A 242 3.30 -12.93 19.29
C VAL A 242 4.79 -13.09 19.00
N SER A 243 5.20 -14.25 18.45
CA SER A 243 6.58 -14.49 18.03
C SER A 243 6.89 -13.54 16.87
N ALA A 244 7.25 -12.30 17.19
CA ALA A 244 7.92 -11.43 16.26
C ALA A 244 9.20 -12.15 15.79
N ALA A 245 9.51 -12.04 14.50
CA ALA A 245 10.82 -12.47 14.02
C ALA A 245 11.89 -11.80 14.90
N PRO A 246 12.90 -12.53 15.38
CA PRO A 246 13.93 -11.92 16.20
C PRO A 246 14.56 -10.77 15.41
N ALA A 247 14.87 -9.67 16.08
CA ALA A 247 15.36 -8.45 15.42
C ALA A 247 16.57 -8.73 14.51
N ASP A 248 17.41 -9.70 14.89
CA ASP A 248 18.57 -10.14 14.13
C ASP A 248 18.18 -10.80 12.77
N ASP A 249 17.07 -11.54 12.70
CA ASP A 249 16.60 -12.16 11.44
C ASP A 249 16.09 -11.10 10.46
N ALA A 250 15.35 -10.11 10.97
CA ALA A 250 14.90 -8.99 10.14
C ALA A 250 16.06 -8.12 9.65
N LEU A 251 17.07 -7.91 10.50
CA LEU A 251 18.27 -7.17 10.14
C LEU A 251 19.11 -7.93 9.11
N ARG A 252 19.23 -9.25 9.26
CA ARG A 252 19.85 -10.13 8.27
C ARG A 252 19.12 -10.06 6.93
N LEU A 253 17.78 -10.10 6.92
CA LEU A 253 16.98 -9.93 5.71
C LEU A 253 17.27 -8.58 5.03
N ALA A 254 17.24 -7.47 5.77
CA ALA A 254 17.52 -6.15 5.24
C ALA A 254 18.96 -6.07 4.65
N LEU A 255 19.94 -6.70 5.29
CA LEU A 255 21.30 -6.81 4.76
C LEU A 255 21.39 -7.65 3.48
N GLN A 256 20.63 -8.76 3.38
CA GLN A 256 20.59 -9.56 2.15
C GLN A 256 19.99 -8.79 0.98
N GLN A 257 18.95 -7.98 1.23
CA GLN A 257 18.38 -7.07 0.24
C GLN A 257 19.42 -6.03 -0.21
N ALA A 258 20.11 -5.39 0.73
CA ALA A 258 21.16 -4.43 0.43
C ALA A 258 22.33 -5.05 -0.33
N PHE A 259 22.69 -6.30 -0.01
CA PHE A 259 23.73 -7.05 -0.72
C PHE A 259 23.36 -7.25 -2.19
N ALA A 260 22.13 -7.68 -2.45
CA ALA A 260 21.64 -7.92 -3.80
C ALA A 260 21.61 -6.62 -4.61
N ASP A 261 21.12 -5.53 -4.03
CA ASP A 261 21.11 -4.21 -4.65
C ASP A 261 22.54 -3.74 -5.03
N GLN A 262 23.53 -3.90 -4.16
CA GLN A 262 24.94 -3.57 -4.46
C GLN A 262 25.57 -4.43 -5.55
N LEU A 263 25.08 -5.66 -5.77
CA LEU A 263 25.46 -6.49 -6.91
C LEU A 263 24.78 -6.04 -8.21
N GLY A 264 23.95 -5.00 -8.17
CA GLY A 264 23.15 -4.52 -9.28
C GLY A 264 21.94 -5.40 -9.56
N ILE A 265 21.54 -6.22 -8.59
CA ILE A 265 20.35 -7.07 -8.67
C ILE A 265 19.21 -6.26 -8.05
N GLN A 266 18.42 -5.63 -8.91
CA GLN A 266 17.30 -4.78 -8.52
C GLN A 266 16.03 -5.63 -8.35
N PRO A 267 15.12 -5.31 -7.42
CA PRO A 267 13.81 -5.96 -7.36
C PRO A 267 13.08 -5.81 -8.70
N ALA A 268 12.21 -6.78 -9.03
CA ALA A 268 11.49 -6.73 -10.28
C ALA A 268 10.49 -5.56 -10.29
N GLU A 269 10.72 -4.55 -11.13
CA GLU A 269 9.76 -3.47 -11.32
C GLU A 269 8.51 -4.00 -12.05
N VAL A 270 7.38 -4.05 -11.33
CA VAL A 270 6.11 -4.51 -11.89
C VAL A 270 5.06 -3.42 -11.75
N THR A 271 4.55 -2.95 -12.89
CA THR A 271 3.40 -2.04 -12.93
C THR A 271 2.11 -2.84 -13.10
N GLY A 272 1.14 -2.63 -12.21
CA GLY A 272 -0.19 -3.22 -12.34
C GLY A 272 -1.30 -2.26 -11.93
N GLU A 273 -2.54 -2.60 -12.26
CA GLU A 273 -3.70 -1.81 -11.82
C GLU A 273 -3.89 -1.94 -10.30
N VAL A 274 -4.06 -0.80 -9.64
CA VAL A 274 -4.25 -0.72 -8.19
C VAL A 274 -5.69 -1.10 -7.85
N GLY A 275 -5.89 -2.15 -7.05
CA GLY A 275 -7.21 -2.62 -6.61
C GLY A 275 -7.75 -1.89 -5.36
N ILE A 276 -8.74 -2.49 -4.68
CA ILE A 276 -9.26 -2.01 -3.37
C ILE A 276 -8.15 -1.88 -2.33
N LEU A 277 -7.09 -2.68 -2.49
CA LEU A 277 -5.91 -2.61 -1.64
C LEU A 277 -5.23 -1.25 -1.72
N GLY A 278 -5.43 -0.46 -2.79
CA GLY A 278 -5.13 0.98 -2.84
C GLY A 278 -3.65 1.36 -2.78
N SER A 279 -2.78 0.49 -2.30
CA SER A 279 -1.32 0.62 -2.24
C SER A 279 -0.65 -0.08 -3.41
N THR A 280 -1.05 -1.30 -3.74
CA THR A 280 -0.25 -2.20 -4.59
C THR A 280 -1.13 -3.15 -5.39
N SER A 281 -0.73 -3.44 -6.64
CA SER A 281 -1.43 -4.41 -7.50
C SER A 281 -1.15 -5.85 -7.05
N LEU A 282 -2.05 -6.81 -7.32
CA LEU A 282 -1.78 -8.23 -6.99
C LEU A 282 -0.50 -8.74 -7.67
N ARG A 283 -0.19 -8.30 -8.89
CA ARG A 283 1.06 -8.65 -9.59
C ARG A 283 2.31 -8.16 -8.84
N GLU A 284 2.24 -6.96 -8.29
CA GLU A 284 3.34 -6.37 -7.52
C GLU A 284 3.48 -7.04 -6.14
N ILE A 285 2.36 -7.41 -5.50
CA ILE A 285 2.38 -8.28 -4.30
C ILE A 285 3.04 -9.62 -4.63
N THR A 286 2.66 -10.25 -5.75
CA THR A 286 3.27 -11.50 -6.21
C THR A 286 4.77 -11.36 -6.44
N ALA A 287 5.19 -10.31 -7.16
CA ALA A 287 6.60 -10.04 -7.43
C ALA A 287 7.39 -9.87 -6.13
N ARG A 288 6.88 -9.06 -5.19
CA ARG A 288 7.50 -8.86 -3.87
C ARG A 288 7.55 -10.15 -3.04
N ALA A 289 6.51 -10.99 -3.12
CA ALA A 289 6.47 -12.27 -2.42
C ALA A 289 7.52 -13.25 -2.96
N VAL A 290 7.67 -13.34 -4.29
CA VAL A 290 8.70 -14.15 -4.95
C VAL A 290 10.10 -13.59 -4.67
N ASP A 291 10.28 -12.28 -4.77
CA ASP A 291 11.53 -11.61 -4.42
C ASP A 291 11.98 -11.94 -2.98
N ARG A 292 11.03 -11.87 -2.03
CA ARG A 292 11.30 -12.23 -0.64
C ARG A 292 11.65 -13.70 -0.50
N ASP A 293 10.88 -14.61 -1.09
CA ASP A 293 11.12 -16.05 -0.98
C ASP A 293 12.49 -16.45 -1.56
N LEU A 294 12.90 -15.84 -2.67
CA LEU A 294 14.22 -16.08 -3.26
C LEU A 294 15.37 -15.57 -2.37
N LEU A 295 15.14 -14.56 -1.53
CA LEU A 295 16.15 -14.00 -0.62
C LEU A 295 16.24 -14.73 0.73
N VAL A 296 15.09 -15.08 1.32
CA VAL A 296 15.02 -15.60 2.70
C VAL A 296 14.20 -16.87 2.86
N GLY A 297 13.51 -17.31 1.82
CA GLY A 297 12.55 -18.41 1.86
C GLY A 297 11.20 -18.03 2.47
N SER A 298 10.24 -18.94 2.31
CA SER A 298 8.90 -18.78 2.82
C SER A 298 8.85 -18.85 4.34
N THR A 299 8.00 -18.01 4.91
CA THR A 299 7.73 -18.01 6.35
C THR A 299 6.38 -18.67 6.64
N ALA A 300 6.27 -19.26 7.83
CA ALA A 300 4.97 -19.74 8.29
C ALA A 300 4.01 -18.55 8.43
N MET A 301 2.73 -18.80 8.15
CA MET A 301 1.70 -17.79 8.31
C MET A 301 1.69 -17.25 9.75
N PRO A 302 1.82 -15.93 9.95
CA PRO A 302 1.84 -15.35 11.28
C PRO A 302 0.48 -15.54 11.96
N ASP A 303 0.50 -15.79 13.27
CA ASP A 303 -0.73 -15.76 14.07
C ASP A 303 -1.18 -14.30 14.22
N VAL A 304 -2.38 -14.02 13.70
CA VAL A 304 -2.93 -12.67 13.67
C VAL A 304 -3.77 -12.47 14.91
N ASP A 305 -3.36 -11.53 15.76
CA ASP A 305 -4.14 -11.15 16.94
C ASP A 305 -5.55 -10.70 16.49
N PRO A 306 -6.63 -11.38 16.92
CA PRO A 306 -7.99 -11.02 16.54
C PRO A 306 -8.43 -9.66 17.08
N GLU A 307 -7.71 -9.11 18.08
CA GLU A 307 -7.95 -7.77 18.63
C GLU A 307 -7.13 -6.67 17.92
N ALA A 308 -6.24 -7.05 16.99
CA ALA A 308 -5.43 -6.10 16.24
C ALA A 308 -6.31 -5.14 15.41
N SER A 309 -6.20 -3.85 15.70
CA SER A 309 -6.91 -2.79 14.98
C SER A 309 -6.11 -2.30 13.77
N VAL A 310 -5.66 -3.23 12.93
CA VAL A 310 -4.91 -2.93 11.69
C VAL A 310 -5.90 -2.92 10.51
N PRO A 311 -5.80 -1.96 9.58
CA PRO A 311 -6.55 -2.02 8.34
C PRO A 311 -6.33 -3.36 7.61
N LEU A 312 -7.42 -4.03 7.24
CA LEU A 312 -7.39 -5.31 6.56
C LEU A 312 -6.53 -5.31 5.27
N PRO A 313 -6.55 -4.24 4.43
CA PRO A 313 -5.73 -4.21 3.22
C PRO A 313 -4.24 -4.25 3.52
N LEU A 314 -3.79 -3.49 4.53
CA LEU A 314 -2.39 -3.48 4.96
C LEU A 314 -1.99 -4.86 5.50
N LEU A 315 -2.82 -5.42 6.39
CA LEU A 315 -2.54 -6.71 7.00
C LEU A 315 -2.49 -7.84 5.95
N TYR A 316 -3.40 -7.82 4.97
CA TYR A 316 -3.39 -8.75 3.85
C TYR A 316 -2.07 -8.66 3.08
N GLU A 317 -1.66 -7.46 2.68
CA GLU A 317 -0.46 -7.28 1.88
C GLU A 317 0.81 -7.69 2.63
N MET A 318 0.93 -7.28 3.90
CA MET A 318 2.04 -7.66 4.78
C MET A 318 2.20 -9.18 4.89
N ILE A 319 1.09 -9.90 5.11
CA ILE A 319 1.13 -11.36 5.24
C ILE A 319 1.39 -12.02 3.88
N MET A 320 0.73 -11.56 2.81
CA MET A 320 0.88 -12.15 1.48
C MET A 320 2.32 -12.06 0.96
N ILE A 321 2.99 -10.92 1.14
CA ILE A 321 4.41 -10.76 0.79
C ILE A 321 5.28 -11.81 1.50
N ASP A 322 4.90 -12.21 2.72
CA ASP A 322 5.70 -13.10 3.54
C ASP A 322 5.46 -14.59 3.30
N VAL A 323 4.29 -14.98 2.78
CA VAL A 323 3.86 -16.39 2.68
C VAL A 323 3.63 -16.89 1.26
N ALA A 324 3.42 -15.99 0.28
CA ALA A 324 2.95 -16.41 -1.04
C ALA A 324 4.07 -16.80 -2.03
N GLY A 325 5.34 -16.46 -1.76
CA GLY A 325 6.43 -16.65 -2.71
C GLY A 325 6.66 -18.11 -3.12
N ASP A 326 6.98 -19.01 -2.18
CA ASP A 326 7.17 -20.44 -2.47
C ASP A 326 5.94 -21.10 -3.13
N PRO A 327 4.69 -20.88 -2.65
CA PRO A 327 3.49 -21.36 -3.33
C PRO A 327 3.37 -20.89 -4.78
N VAL A 328 3.65 -19.61 -5.05
CA VAL A 328 3.60 -19.05 -6.41
C VAL A 328 4.65 -19.69 -7.32
N ILE A 329 5.90 -19.80 -6.86
CA ILE A 329 6.98 -20.42 -7.63
C ILE A 329 6.65 -21.88 -7.93
N SER A 330 6.15 -22.61 -6.92
CA SER A 330 5.79 -24.03 -7.02
C SER A 330 4.62 -24.29 -7.97
N ALA A 331 3.61 -23.42 -7.96
CA ALA A 331 2.41 -23.57 -8.78
C ALA A 331 2.68 -23.39 -10.28
N VAL A 332 3.63 -22.53 -10.62
CA VAL A 332 3.91 -22.14 -12.01
C VAL A 332 4.98 -23.03 -12.65
N ASP A 333 5.84 -23.68 -11.84
CA ASP A 333 6.99 -24.50 -12.29
C ASP A 333 7.77 -23.83 -13.44
N PRO A 334 8.28 -22.60 -13.22
CA PRO A 334 8.90 -21.82 -14.28
C PRO A 334 10.21 -22.47 -14.78
N ASP A 335 10.38 -22.53 -16.10
CA ASP A 335 11.64 -22.91 -16.76
C ASP A 335 12.30 -21.68 -17.38
N PRO A 336 13.44 -21.17 -16.84
CA PRO A 336 14.19 -21.61 -15.66
C PRO A 336 13.61 -21.08 -14.33
N THR A 337 14.09 -21.64 -13.19
CA THR A 337 13.79 -21.10 -11.85
C THR A 337 14.16 -19.62 -11.79
N PRO A 338 13.23 -18.75 -11.36
CA PRO A 338 13.50 -17.33 -11.26
C PRO A 338 14.65 -17.08 -10.28
N VAL A 339 15.50 -16.12 -10.61
CA VAL A 339 16.47 -15.56 -9.67
C VAL A 339 15.95 -14.21 -9.21
N TYR A 340 16.28 -13.83 -7.98
CA TYR A 340 15.95 -12.51 -7.44
C TYR A 340 16.39 -11.44 -8.45
N GLY A 341 15.49 -10.48 -8.72
CA GLY A 341 15.71 -9.38 -9.67
C GLY A 341 15.64 -9.72 -11.15
N ASP A 342 15.26 -10.96 -11.51
CA ASP A 342 14.88 -11.27 -12.89
C ASP A 342 13.52 -10.64 -13.24
N VAL A 343 13.30 -10.41 -14.53
CA VAL A 343 11.95 -10.14 -15.02
C VAL A 343 11.14 -11.42 -14.91
N TYR A 344 10.12 -11.41 -14.04
CA TYR A 344 9.26 -12.56 -13.85
C TYR A 344 8.40 -12.85 -15.09
N PRO A 345 8.19 -14.14 -15.42
CA PRO A 345 7.24 -14.51 -16.47
C PRO A 345 5.82 -14.09 -16.08
N ASP A 346 5.00 -13.74 -17.07
CA ASP A 346 3.62 -13.29 -16.84
C ASP A 346 2.82 -14.34 -16.06
N GLU A 347 3.05 -15.64 -16.31
CA GLU A 347 2.39 -16.73 -15.58
C GLU A 347 2.67 -16.68 -14.07
N LEU A 348 3.87 -16.23 -13.68
CA LEU A 348 4.24 -16.06 -12.27
C LEU A 348 3.55 -14.84 -11.68
N LEU A 349 3.56 -13.70 -12.38
CA LEU A 349 2.91 -12.48 -11.91
C LEU A 349 1.37 -12.64 -11.82
N ASP A 350 0.80 -13.44 -12.71
CA ASP A 350 -0.63 -13.71 -12.81
C ASP A 350 -1.11 -14.85 -11.92
N ALA A 351 -0.22 -15.54 -11.20
CA ALA A 351 -0.58 -16.68 -10.35
C ALA A 351 -1.64 -16.33 -9.30
N LEU A 352 -1.55 -15.12 -8.70
CA LEU A 352 -2.55 -14.60 -7.75
C LEU A 352 -3.65 -13.76 -8.43
N VAL A 353 -3.52 -13.46 -9.72
CA VAL A 353 -4.46 -12.58 -10.44
C VAL A 353 -5.62 -13.43 -10.96
N VAL A 354 -6.75 -13.32 -10.28
CA VAL A 354 -8.01 -13.87 -10.79
C VAL A 354 -8.68 -12.80 -11.64
N GLU A 355 -8.54 -12.90 -12.97
CA GLU A 355 -9.28 -12.02 -13.88
C GLU A 355 -10.78 -12.15 -13.60
N HIS A 356 -11.39 -11.03 -13.22
CA HIS A 356 -12.82 -10.95 -12.99
C HIS A 356 -13.45 -9.98 -13.99
N PRO A 357 -14.60 -10.33 -14.61
CA PRO A 357 -15.25 -9.45 -15.57
C PRO A 357 -15.60 -8.09 -14.94
N LEU A 358 -15.26 -7.02 -15.66
CA LEU A 358 -15.61 -5.65 -15.28
C LEU A 358 -17.09 -5.37 -15.62
N ALA A 359 -17.90 -5.12 -14.59
CA ALA A 359 -19.27 -4.67 -14.74
C ALA A 359 -19.33 -3.22 -15.22
N ALA A 360 -20.49 -2.81 -15.74
CA ALA A 360 -20.72 -1.38 -16.01
C ALA A 360 -20.65 -0.56 -14.71
N ALA A 361 -19.81 0.49 -14.71
CA ALA A 361 -19.62 1.36 -13.55
C ALA A 361 -20.94 1.97 -13.05
N ALA A 362 -21.11 2.02 -11.73
CA ALA A 362 -22.24 2.72 -11.11
C ALA A 362 -22.15 4.23 -11.40
N PRO A 363 -23.28 4.92 -11.65
CA PRO A 363 -23.27 6.36 -11.87
C PRO A 363 -22.80 7.10 -10.62
N LEU A 364 -21.82 7.99 -10.77
CA LEU A 364 -21.37 8.84 -9.69
C LEU A 364 -22.40 9.95 -9.39
N PRO A 365 -22.57 10.36 -8.12
CA PRO A 365 -23.47 11.45 -7.77
C PRO A 365 -22.97 12.80 -8.31
N ASP A 366 -23.88 13.77 -8.46
CA ASP A 366 -23.53 15.12 -8.90
C ASP A 366 -22.47 15.76 -8.01
N GLY A 367 -21.39 16.27 -8.63
CA GLY A 367 -20.27 16.89 -7.93
C GLY A 367 -19.24 15.91 -7.37
N ALA A 368 -19.37 14.62 -7.65
CA ALA A 368 -18.32 13.64 -7.41
C ALA A 368 -17.12 13.86 -8.35
N GLU A 369 -15.92 13.70 -7.82
CA GLU A 369 -14.66 13.73 -8.57
C GLU A 369 -14.03 12.33 -8.53
N PRO A 370 -13.96 11.58 -9.64
CA PRO A 370 -13.34 10.25 -9.64
C PRO A 370 -11.86 10.37 -9.31
N ILE A 371 -11.38 9.49 -8.43
CA ILE A 371 -9.95 9.40 -8.07
C ILE A 371 -9.23 8.47 -9.05
N ALA A 372 -9.91 7.41 -9.48
CA ALA A 372 -9.41 6.43 -10.43
C ALA A 372 -10.51 6.01 -11.43
N ASP A 373 -10.08 5.35 -12.50
CA ASP A 373 -10.99 4.67 -13.43
C ASP A 373 -11.63 3.44 -12.74
N PRO A 374 -12.83 3.01 -13.20
CA PRO A 374 -13.46 1.80 -12.67
C PRO A 374 -12.61 0.55 -12.92
N ALA A 375 -12.44 -0.28 -11.90
CA ALA A 375 -11.72 -1.56 -11.97
C ALA A 375 -12.56 -2.71 -11.40
N ALA A 376 -12.29 -3.94 -11.83
CA ALA A 376 -12.89 -5.14 -11.26
C ALA A 376 -12.00 -5.65 -10.13
N LEU A 377 -12.58 -5.94 -8.97
CA LEU A 377 -11.82 -6.41 -7.82
C LEU A 377 -11.84 -7.92 -7.68
N GLY A 378 -12.89 -8.55 -8.21
CA GLY A 378 -13.13 -9.96 -8.05
C GLY A 378 -13.73 -10.36 -6.70
N PRO A 379 -14.19 -11.62 -6.61
CA PRO A 379 -15.01 -12.12 -5.51
C PRO A 379 -14.24 -12.21 -4.19
N ASP A 380 -12.93 -12.39 -4.24
CA ASP A 380 -12.08 -12.55 -3.06
C ASP A 380 -11.82 -11.21 -2.35
N ALA A 381 -11.49 -10.16 -3.10
CA ALA A 381 -11.37 -8.81 -2.55
C ALA A 381 -12.71 -8.29 -2.00
N TRP A 382 -13.82 -8.55 -2.69
CA TRP A 382 -15.15 -8.23 -2.16
C TRP A 382 -15.54 -9.07 -0.94
N ALA A 383 -15.05 -10.31 -0.82
CA ALA A 383 -15.28 -11.13 0.36
C ALA A 383 -14.71 -10.48 1.62
N LEU A 384 -13.56 -9.79 1.55
CA LEU A 384 -13.01 -9.02 2.66
C LEU A 384 -13.98 -7.93 3.13
N VAL A 385 -14.56 -7.19 2.18
CA VAL A 385 -15.53 -6.11 2.47
C VAL A 385 -16.80 -6.68 3.09
N TRP A 386 -17.30 -7.79 2.55
CA TRP A 386 -18.56 -8.38 2.98
C TRP A 386 -18.46 -9.09 4.33
N GLN A 387 -17.43 -9.93 4.53
CA GLN A 387 -17.24 -10.70 5.77
C GLN A 387 -17.12 -9.81 7.00
N ASN A 388 -16.65 -8.58 6.84
CA ASN A 388 -16.54 -7.68 7.98
C ASN A 388 -17.90 -7.31 8.61
N ARG A 389 -19.02 -7.49 7.89
CA ARG A 389 -20.37 -7.19 8.40
C ARG A 389 -21.42 -8.27 8.11
N LEU A 390 -21.07 -9.30 7.35
CA LEU A 390 -21.94 -10.40 6.97
C LEU A 390 -21.35 -11.72 7.45
N PRO A 391 -22.18 -12.67 7.91
CA PRO A 391 -21.71 -13.98 8.31
C PRO A 391 -21.19 -14.77 7.09
N ASP A 392 -20.21 -15.66 7.32
CA ASP A 392 -19.53 -16.42 6.24
C ASP A 392 -20.47 -17.10 5.24
N PRO A 393 -21.57 -17.78 5.64
CA PRO A 393 -22.46 -18.41 4.67
C PRO A 393 -23.10 -17.40 3.71
N THR A 394 -23.37 -16.19 4.17
CA THR A 394 -23.92 -15.11 3.33
C THR A 394 -22.85 -14.58 2.39
N THR A 395 -21.61 -14.41 2.85
CA THR A 395 -20.50 -13.95 1.99
C THR A 395 -20.17 -14.98 0.91
N VAL A 396 -20.11 -16.27 1.25
CA VAL A 396 -19.92 -17.35 0.27
C VAL A 396 -21.05 -17.36 -0.77
N ARG A 397 -22.30 -17.13 -0.33
CA ARG A 397 -23.44 -17.00 -1.24
C ARG A 397 -23.29 -15.79 -2.16
N LEU A 398 -22.94 -14.61 -1.64
CA LEU A 398 -22.74 -13.40 -2.44
C LEU A 398 -21.68 -13.62 -3.53
N ARG A 399 -20.53 -14.20 -3.19
CA ARG A 399 -19.49 -14.54 -4.17
C ARG A 399 -20.01 -15.40 -5.31
N SER A 400 -20.88 -16.38 -5.03
CA SER A 400 -21.43 -17.25 -6.06
C SER A 400 -22.48 -16.58 -6.96
N LEU A 401 -23.01 -15.43 -6.54
CA LEU A 401 -24.04 -14.68 -7.27
C LEU A 401 -23.45 -13.61 -8.19
N VAL A 402 -22.31 -13.04 -7.81
CA VAL A 402 -21.64 -11.97 -8.56
C VAL A 402 -20.81 -12.57 -9.69
N THR A 403 -21.14 -12.21 -10.94
CA THR A 403 -20.43 -12.67 -12.14
C THR A 403 -19.53 -11.62 -12.76
N ALA A 404 -19.81 -10.34 -12.48
CA ALA A 404 -18.99 -9.20 -12.84
C ALA A 404 -19.11 -8.15 -11.74
N ASP A 405 -18.06 -7.36 -11.53
CA ASP A 405 -18.09 -6.27 -10.56
C ASP A 405 -17.35 -5.05 -11.09
N SER A 406 -17.67 -3.88 -10.52
CA SER A 406 -16.87 -2.68 -10.71
C SER A 406 -16.69 -1.97 -9.38
N TYR A 407 -15.56 -1.30 -9.22
CA TYR A 407 -15.19 -0.49 -8.10
C TYR A 407 -14.61 0.83 -8.62
N GLN A 408 -15.07 1.95 -8.08
CA GLN A 408 -14.58 3.26 -8.41
C GLN A 408 -14.50 4.15 -7.16
N PRO A 409 -13.29 4.54 -6.72
CA PRO A 409 -13.12 5.52 -5.66
C PRO A 409 -13.35 6.93 -6.19
N TYR A 410 -14.00 7.79 -5.40
CA TYR A 410 -14.27 9.18 -5.75
C TYR A 410 -14.29 10.08 -4.51
N LEU A 411 -14.14 11.39 -4.72
CA LEU A 411 -14.33 12.42 -3.70
C LEU A 411 -15.72 13.05 -3.84
N LEU A 412 -16.42 13.23 -2.73
CA LEU A 412 -17.67 13.99 -2.67
C LEU A 412 -17.62 14.99 -1.52
N GLY A 413 -17.52 16.28 -1.86
CA GLY A 413 -17.40 17.34 -0.86
C GLY A 413 -16.18 17.16 0.06
N GLY A 414 -15.08 16.63 -0.47
CA GLY A 414 -13.83 16.35 0.27
C GLY A 414 -13.85 15.07 1.11
N LYS A 415 -14.92 14.28 1.08
CA LYS A 415 -14.96 12.93 1.68
C LYS A 415 -14.58 11.88 0.64
N GLY A 416 -13.75 10.91 1.02
CA GLY A 416 -13.52 9.73 0.20
C GLY A 416 -14.75 8.84 0.20
N CYS A 417 -15.17 8.41 -0.98
CA CYS A 417 -16.32 7.54 -1.18
C CYS A 417 -15.98 6.45 -2.20
N VAL A 418 -16.80 5.41 -2.21
CA VAL A 418 -16.71 4.29 -3.13
C VAL A 418 -18.04 4.12 -3.83
N ALA A 419 -18.00 3.94 -5.14
CA ALA A 419 -19.10 3.44 -5.95
C ALA A 419 -18.72 2.06 -6.46
N ALA A 420 -19.66 1.13 -6.43
CA ALA A 420 -19.48 -0.20 -6.98
C ALA A 420 -20.73 -0.66 -7.70
N SER A 421 -20.56 -1.59 -8.63
CA SER A 421 -21.66 -2.33 -9.21
C SER A 421 -21.40 -3.82 -9.22
N PHE A 422 -22.46 -4.61 -9.15
CA PHE A 422 -22.42 -6.06 -9.16
C PHE A 422 -23.43 -6.58 -10.19
N GLU A 423 -22.96 -7.35 -11.16
CA GLU A 423 -23.83 -8.06 -12.10
C GLU A 423 -24.06 -9.48 -11.62
N ALA A 424 -25.30 -9.95 -11.76
CA ALA A 424 -25.70 -11.32 -11.50
C ALA A 424 -26.24 -11.97 -12.77
N GLU A 425 -26.31 -13.30 -12.78
CA GLU A 425 -26.89 -14.05 -13.91
C GLU A 425 -28.39 -13.78 -14.14
N SER A 426 -29.08 -13.23 -13.14
CA SER A 426 -30.53 -12.97 -13.20
C SER A 426 -30.99 -11.89 -12.22
N ASP A 427 -32.16 -11.32 -12.48
CA ASP A 427 -32.87 -10.38 -11.60
C ASP A 427 -33.12 -10.96 -10.19
N ILE A 428 -33.31 -12.28 -10.09
CA ILE A 428 -33.48 -12.96 -8.79
C ILE A 428 -32.16 -12.91 -8.02
N GLY A 429 -31.03 -13.18 -8.68
CA GLY A 429 -29.70 -13.06 -8.10
C GLY A 429 -29.40 -11.63 -7.66
N ALA A 430 -29.75 -10.63 -8.48
CA ALA A 430 -29.63 -9.22 -8.10
C ALA A 430 -30.48 -8.88 -6.86
N GLY A 431 -31.69 -9.42 -6.74
CA GLY A 431 -32.52 -9.28 -5.54
C GLY A 431 -31.89 -9.90 -4.27
N GLU A 432 -31.22 -11.04 -4.39
CA GLU A 432 -30.45 -11.65 -3.30
C GLU A 432 -29.24 -10.81 -2.89
N ILE A 433 -28.52 -10.24 -3.87
CA ILE A 433 -27.40 -9.32 -3.63
C ILE A 433 -27.90 -8.08 -2.88
N VAL A 434 -28.96 -7.42 -3.35
CA VAL A 434 -29.56 -6.26 -2.68
C VAL A 434 -29.94 -6.58 -1.23
N THR A 435 -30.57 -7.73 -1.00
CA THR A 435 -30.99 -8.14 0.36
C THR A 435 -29.78 -8.30 1.29
N SER A 436 -28.71 -8.92 0.79
CA SER A 436 -27.48 -9.14 1.56
C SER A 436 -26.74 -7.83 1.82
N LEU A 437 -26.57 -6.98 0.80
CA LEU A 437 -25.94 -5.66 0.94
C LEU A 437 -26.77 -4.73 1.84
N THR A 438 -28.10 -4.83 1.84
CA THR A 438 -28.94 -4.06 2.77
C THR A 438 -28.68 -4.47 4.22
N SER A 439 -28.42 -5.75 4.45
CA SER A 439 -28.02 -6.25 5.78
C SER A 439 -26.64 -5.74 6.18
N TRP A 440 -25.69 -5.70 5.23
CA TRP A 440 -24.37 -5.09 5.41
C TRP A 440 -24.46 -3.60 5.76
N ALA A 441 -25.30 -2.86 5.02
CA ALA A 441 -25.55 -1.43 5.23
C ALA A 441 -26.14 -1.13 6.61
N ALA A 442 -27.02 -2.00 7.11
CA ALA A 442 -27.62 -1.86 8.44
C ALA A 442 -26.58 -1.99 9.59
N ALA A 443 -25.44 -2.64 9.34
CA ALA A 443 -24.33 -2.75 10.28
C ALA A 443 -23.25 -1.67 10.06
N THR A 444 -23.45 -0.74 9.11
CA THR A 444 -22.49 0.33 8.79
C THR A 444 -22.76 1.57 9.66
N PRO A 445 -21.72 2.34 10.06
CA PRO A 445 -21.92 3.62 10.72
C PRO A 445 -22.88 4.53 9.93
N LEU A 446 -23.78 5.23 10.62
CA LEU A 446 -24.80 6.07 9.98
C LEU A 446 -24.19 7.16 9.07
N ASP A 447 -23.01 7.68 9.44
CA ASP A 447 -22.31 8.73 8.69
C ASP A 447 -21.74 8.27 7.34
N ALA A 448 -21.58 6.95 7.13
CA ALA A 448 -21.19 6.40 5.84
C ALA A 448 -22.34 6.44 4.82
N ALA A 449 -23.58 6.45 5.31
CA ALA A 449 -24.82 6.54 4.55
C ALA A 449 -24.85 5.69 3.26
N PRO A 450 -24.62 4.36 3.35
CA PRO A 450 -24.56 3.51 2.17
C PRO A 450 -25.89 3.49 1.42
N THR A 451 -25.82 3.53 0.08
CA THR A 451 -27.00 3.39 -0.79
C THR A 451 -26.86 2.14 -1.65
N ILE A 452 -27.95 1.40 -1.78
CA ILE A 452 -28.01 0.16 -2.55
C ILE A 452 -29.29 0.20 -3.38
N ALA A 453 -29.16 0.02 -4.68
CA ALA A 453 -30.29 0.00 -5.60
C ALA A 453 -30.06 -0.99 -6.74
N ILE A 454 -31.14 -1.51 -7.31
CA ILE A 454 -31.07 -2.18 -8.60
C ILE A 454 -30.96 -1.10 -9.67
N SER A 455 -30.03 -1.28 -10.62
CA SER A 455 -29.85 -0.36 -11.74
C SER A 455 -31.16 -0.21 -12.53
N THR A 456 -31.48 1.04 -12.86
CA THR A 456 -32.65 1.35 -13.70
C THR A 456 -32.44 0.98 -15.17
N ALA A 457 -31.18 0.84 -15.59
CA ALA A 457 -30.80 0.45 -16.94
C ALA A 457 -30.72 -1.07 -17.12
N ASP A 458 -30.49 -1.82 -16.03
CA ASP A 458 -30.31 -3.27 -16.05
C ASP A 458 -30.79 -3.92 -14.74
N PRO A 459 -31.88 -4.70 -14.75
CA PRO A 459 -32.43 -5.31 -13.54
C PRO A 459 -31.55 -6.41 -12.93
N ALA A 460 -30.55 -6.92 -13.68
CA ALA A 460 -29.59 -7.90 -13.19
C ALA A 460 -28.36 -7.24 -12.53
N ARG A 461 -28.27 -5.90 -12.51
CA ARG A 461 -27.18 -5.14 -11.91
C ARG A 461 -27.60 -4.43 -10.63
N VAL A 462 -26.77 -4.52 -9.61
CA VAL A 462 -26.90 -3.81 -8.33
C VAL A 462 -25.86 -2.70 -8.27
N GLU A 463 -26.27 -1.51 -7.87
CA GLU A 463 -25.42 -0.34 -7.64
C GLU A 463 -25.28 -0.12 -6.14
N PHE A 464 -24.06 0.14 -5.69
CA PHE A 464 -23.68 0.34 -4.30
C PHE A 464 -22.85 1.60 -4.17
N THR A 465 -23.16 2.48 -3.21
CA THR A 465 -22.27 3.58 -2.85
C THR A 465 -22.15 3.69 -1.34
N THR A 466 -20.99 4.13 -0.86
CA THR A 466 -20.71 4.38 0.56
C THR A 466 -19.63 5.45 0.68
N CYS A 467 -19.63 6.22 1.76
CA CYS A 467 -18.65 7.27 2.02
C CYS A 467 -17.91 7.03 3.33
N ASP A 468 -16.76 7.66 3.48
CA ASP A 468 -15.97 7.63 4.70
C ASP A 468 -16.78 8.18 5.89
N PRO A 469 -17.08 7.35 6.91
CA PRO A 469 -17.76 7.82 8.12
C PRO A 469 -16.84 8.67 9.02
N GLY A 470 -15.54 8.75 8.70
CA GLY A 470 -14.52 9.47 9.45
C GLY A 470 -13.75 8.57 10.42
N ALA A 471 -12.57 9.03 10.84
CA ALA A 471 -11.66 8.28 11.71
C ALA A 471 -12.24 7.95 13.10
N ALA A 472 -13.21 8.72 13.58
CA ALA A 472 -13.85 8.50 14.89
C ALA A 472 -14.97 7.45 14.85
N ALA A 473 -15.35 6.96 13.66
CA ALA A 473 -16.37 5.94 13.56
C ALA A 473 -15.82 4.58 14.03
N GLU A 474 -16.47 3.98 15.02
CA GLU A 474 -16.16 2.63 15.45
C GLU A 474 -16.55 1.65 14.34
N GLN A 475 -15.57 0.89 13.87
CA GLN A 475 -15.77 -0.19 12.92
C GLN A 475 -15.13 -1.43 13.51
N SER A 476 -15.92 -2.48 13.68
CA SER A 476 -15.36 -3.81 13.93
C SER A 476 -14.56 -4.17 12.69
N VAL A 477 -13.30 -4.55 12.88
CA VAL A 477 -12.48 -5.16 11.84
C VAL A 477 -12.16 -6.56 12.36
N ALA A 478 -12.38 -7.60 11.54
CA ALA A 478 -12.11 -8.98 11.92
C ALA A 478 -10.84 -9.49 11.21
N PRO A 479 -9.64 -9.43 11.84
CA PRO A 479 -8.39 -9.80 11.20
C PRO A 479 -8.36 -11.26 10.71
N THR A 480 -9.10 -12.15 11.37
CA THR A 480 -9.22 -13.58 11.00
C THR A 480 -9.78 -13.80 9.58
N THR A 481 -10.49 -12.83 9.03
CA THR A 481 -10.95 -12.86 7.64
C THR A 481 -9.77 -12.89 6.65
N ILE A 482 -8.65 -12.23 6.97
CA ILE A 482 -7.44 -12.26 6.15
C ILE A 482 -6.89 -13.68 6.05
N THR A 483 -6.80 -14.38 7.19
CA THR A 483 -6.29 -15.75 7.22
C THR A 483 -7.05 -16.65 6.26
N SER A 484 -8.39 -16.60 6.33
CA SER A 484 -9.28 -17.39 5.47
C SER A 484 -9.25 -16.99 3.98
N LEU A 485 -8.82 -15.76 3.67
CA LEU A 485 -8.63 -15.33 2.29
C LEU A 485 -7.33 -15.90 1.74
N ILE A 486 -6.24 -15.71 2.48
CA ILE A 486 -4.90 -16.13 2.09
C ILE A 486 -4.88 -17.64 1.91
N GLU A 487 -5.38 -18.43 2.88
CA GLU A 487 -5.48 -19.89 2.77
C GLU A 487 -6.18 -20.32 1.48
N ARG A 488 -7.27 -19.64 1.11
CA ARG A 488 -8.04 -19.95 -0.10
C ARG A 488 -7.29 -19.62 -1.39
N GLN A 489 -6.54 -18.52 -1.40
CA GLN A 489 -5.71 -18.15 -2.55
C GLN A 489 -4.54 -19.11 -2.69
N LEU A 490 -3.89 -19.49 -1.58
CA LEU A 490 -2.85 -20.51 -1.57
C LEU A 490 -3.38 -21.87 -2.02
N ASP A 491 -4.54 -22.29 -1.53
CA ASP A 491 -5.22 -23.53 -1.97
C ASP A 491 -5.54 -23.53 -3.48
N ALA A 492 -5.77 -22.35 -4.08
CA ALA A 492 -6.04 -22.22 -5.51
C ALA A 492 -4.78 -22.37 -6.37
N LEU A 493 -3.59 -22.18 -5.79
CA LEU A 493 -2.30 -22.38 -6.44
C LEU A 493 -1.92 -23.87 -6.56
N GLY A 494 -2.45 -24.73 -5.70
CA GLY A 494 -2.19 -26.19 -5.69
C GLY A 494 -1.39 -26.64 -4.50
#